data_AF-A0A2N3HQI1-F1
#
_entry.id   AF-A0A2N3HQI1-F1
#
_cell.length_a   1.000
_cell.length_b   1.000
_cell.length_c   1.000
_cell.angle_alpha   90.00
_cell.angle_beta   90.00
_cell.angle_gamma   90.00
#
_symmetry.space_group_name_H-M   'P 1'
#
loop_
_entity.id
_entity.type
_entity.pdbx_description
1 polymer ?
#
loop_
_entity_poly.entity_id
_entity_poly.type
_entity_poly.pdbx_seq_one_letter_code
_entity_poly.pdbx_strand_id
1 'polypeptide(L)'
;MAVFMRVSAVLSRAKFGCGLTRNSAAELPTSHTRTVEQKQLNIPEHFQWNRIKNVLYKTSWNVNIEKPMAGIQAVVKYLGGYTNRVAISNSRITSVENRKVYFRYKDRKRLVSKTMQLNTMEFIRRFMLHVLPHNFYKIRYYGILSSANSKTKKEQIAALMETCVPIPEYEGLSAIEVYSLLTG
;
A
#
# COMPACT_ATOMS: atom_id res chain seq x y z
N MET A 1 8.81 -22.06 11.76
CA MET A 1 9.72 -20.90 11.76
C MET A 1 9.32 -19.84 10.69
N ALA A 2 8.03 -19.43 10.63
CA ALA A 2 7.51 -18.66 9.49
C ALA A 2 6.45 -17.58 9.85
N VAL A 3 6.30 -17.23 11.14
CA VAL A 3 5.22 -16.32 11.60
C VAL A 3 5.64 -14.85 11.58
N PHE A 4 6.93 -14.56 11.72
CA PHE A 4 7.43 -13.17 11.71
C PHE A 4 7.80 -12.68 10.30
N MET A 5 8.27 -13.58 9.42
CA MET A 5 8.76 -13.22 8.08
C MET A 5 7.65 -12.92 7.06
N ARG A 6 6.41 -13.35 7.31
CA ARG A 6 5.26 -13.03 6.44
C ARG A 6 4.60 -11.68 6.74
N VAL A 7 5.09 -10.95 7.75
CA VAL A 7 4.54 -9.61 8.08
C VAL A 7 5.01 -8.55 7.08
N SER A 8 6.14 -8.74 6.38
CA SER A 8 6.66 -7.75 5.41
C SER A 8 6.41 -8.11 3.93
N ALA A 9 5.89 -9.29 3.61
CA ALA A 9 5.76 -9.74 2.20
C ALA A 9 4.35 -9.59 1.60
N VAL A 10 3.47 -8.81 2.23
CA VAL A 10 2.18 -8.39 1.65
C VAL A 10 2.09 -6.86 1.66
N LEU A 11 3.15 -6.20 1.23
CA LEU A 11 3.30 -4.74 1.18
C LEU A 11 2.83 -4.11 -0.14
N SER A 12 1.79 -4.70 -0.76
CA SER A 12 0.97 -4.05 -1.80
C SER A 12 -0.48 -4.50 -1.66
N ARG A 13 -1.13 -4.10 -0.56
CA ARG A 13 -2.57 -3.84 -0.60
C ARG A 13 -2.74 -2.33 -0.55
N ALA A 14 -2.51 -1.68 -1.69
CA ALA A 14 -2.94 -0.31 -1.88
C ALA A 14 -4.47 -0.31 -1.73
N LYS A 15 -4.97 0.13 -0.57
CA LYS A 15 -6.39 0.39 -0.32
C LYS A 15 -6.75 1.79 -0.87
N PHE A 16 -6.47 2.02 -2.14
CA PHE A 16 -6.89 3.22 -2.84
C PHE A 16 -7.81 2.80 -3.99
N GLY A 17 -9.04 3.29 -3.95
CA GLY A 17 -10.06 3.08 -4.99
C GLY A 17 -11.26 2.27 -4.53
N CYS A 18 -12.28 2.95 -3.99
CA CYS A 18 -13.66 2.50 -4.11
C CYS A 18 -14.37 3.47 -5.06
N GLY A 19 -14.98 2.91 -6.09
CA GLY A 19 -15.62 3.62 -7.20
C GLY A 19 -15.97 2.71 -8.39
N LEU A 20 -15.55 1.44 -8.38
CA LEU A 20 -15.95 0.45 -9.37
C LEU A 20 -16.86 -0.57 -8.69
N THR A 21 -18.17 -0.40 -8.88
CA THR A 21 -19.20 -1.36 -8.46
C THR A 21 -19.02 -2.67 -9.22
N ARG A 22 -19.39 -3.78 -8.55
CA ARG A 22 -19.07 -5.16 -8.92
C ARG A 22 -19.83 -5.70 -10.15
N ASN A 23 -20.54 -4.86 -10.89
CA ASN A 23 -21.42 -5.24 -12.00
C ASN A 23 -21.03 -4.51 -13.29
N SER A 24 -19.83 -4.75 -13.80
CA SER A 24 -19.41 -4.35 -15.18
C SER A 24 -18.01 -4.90 -15.53
N ALA A 25 -17.68 -6.11 -15.07
CA ALA A 25 -16.44 -6.79 -15.51
C ALA A 25 -16.50 -7.24 -16.98
N ALA A 26 -17.65 -7.12 -17.63
CA ALA A 26 -17.79 -7.11 -19.07
C ALA A 26 -17.91 -5.65 -19.52
N GLU A 27 -16.97 -5.20 -20.35
CA GLU A 27 -17.05 -3.99 -21.16
C GLU A 27 -17.01 -2.64 -20.43
N LEU A 28 -15.84 -2.33 -19.84
CA LEU A 28 -15.36 -0.95 -19.88
C LEU A 28 -13.98 -0.95 -20.54
N PRO A 29 -13.80 -0.31 -21.71
CA PRO A 29 -12.48 -0.15 -22.28
C PRO A 29 -11.69 0.82 -21.39
N THR A 30 -10.94 0.28 -20.44
CA THR A 30 -9.98 1.07 -19.66
C THR A 30 -9.05 1.81 -20.63
N SER A 31 -8.88 3.12 -20.45
CA SER A 31 -8.10 4.01 -21.33
C SER A 31 -6.72 3.47 -21.72
N HIS A 32 -6.09 2.70 -20.84
CA HIS A 32 -4.81 2.02 -21.07
C HIS A 32 -4.83 1.00 -22.22
N THR A 33 -5.97 0.35 -22.49
CA THR A 33 -6.11 -0.60 -23.62
C THR A 33 -6.08 0.16 -24.95
N ARG A 34 -6.73 1.33 -25.02
CA ARG A 34 -6.67 2.24 -26.17
C ARG A 34 -5.26 2.77 -26.42
N THR A 35 -4.50 3.10 -25.38
CA THR A 35 -3.13 3.64 -25.52
C THR A 35 -2.14 2.64 -26.13
N VAL A 36 -2.32 1.34 -25.84
CA VAL A 36 -1.50 0.26 -26.43
C VAL A 36 -1.91 -0.01 -27.88
N GLU A 37 -3.22 -0.01 -28.18
CA GLU A 37 -3.74 -0.14 -29.55
C GLU A 37 -3.36 1.07 -30.43
N GLN A 38 -3.29 2.27 -29.84
CA GLN A 38 -2.87 3.51 -30.50
C GLN A 38 -1.33 3.67 -30.59
N LYS A 39 -0.54 2.64 -30.27
CA LYS A 39 0.94 2.64 -30.31
C LYS A 39 1.63 3.78 -29.52
N GLN A 40 0.96 4.41 -28.56
CA GLN A 40 1.55 5.51 -27.77
C GLN A 40 2.54 5.05 -26.70
N LEU A 41 2.64 3.74 -26.45
CA LEU A 41 3.63 3.14 -25.55
C LEU A 41 4.64 2.34 -26.38
N ASN A 42 5.91 2.71 -26.29
CA ASN A 42 6.98 2.04 -27.01
C ASN A 42 7.27 0.69 -26.32
N ILE A 43 6.67 -0.38 -26.86
CA ILE A 43 6.79 -1.74 -26.36
C ILE A 43 7.90 -2.43 -27.17
N PRO A 44 8.92 -3.06 -26.54
CA PRO A 44 9.96 -3.78 -27.27
C PRO A 44 9.35 -4.81 -28.23
N GLU A 45 9.89 -4.95 -29.46
CA GLU A 45 9.29 -5.80 -30.52
C GLU A 45 9.02 -7.25 -30.08
N HIS A 46 9.82 -7.78 -29.16
CA HIS A 46 9.67 -9.14 -28.64
C HIS A 46 8.65 -9.28 -27.49
N PHE A 47 8.10 -8.18 -27.00
CA PHE A 47 7.21 -8.17 -25.84
C PHE A 47 5.76 -8.44 -26.26
N GLN A 48 5.34 -9.70 -26.12
CA GLN A 48 4.00 -10.17 -26.46
C GLN A 48 2.97 -9.77 -25.39
N TRP A 49 2.51 -8.51 -25.43
CA TRP A 49 1.54 -7.96 -24.47
C TRP A 49 0.31 -8.86 -24.27
N ASN A 50 -0.28 -9.34 -25.37
CA ASN A 50 -1.46 -10.20 -25.34
C ASN A 50 -1.22 -11.49 -24.56
N ARG A 51 -0.02 -12.08 -24.67
CA ARG A 51 0.35 -13.29 -23.93
C ARG A 51 0.41 -13.02 -22.44
N ILE A 52 1.07 -11.94 -22.02
CA ILE A 52 1.19 -11.56 -20.61
C ILE A 52 -0.17 -11.22 -20.02
N LYS A 53 -0.97 -10.41 -20.73
CA LYS A 53 -2.34 -10.08 -20.34
C LYS A 53 -3.19 -11.33 -20.12
N ASN A 54 -3.13 -12.28 -21.06
CA ASN A 54 -3.85 -13.55 -20.94
C ASN A 54 -3.40 -14.39 -19.73
N VAL A 55 -2.10 -14.43 -19.43
CA VAL A 55 -1.58 -15.11 -18.23
C VAL A 55 -2.04 -14.42 -16.94
N LEU A 56 -1.96 -13.09 -16.89
CA LEU A 56 -2.40 -12.31 -15.73
C LEU A 56 -3.91 -12.44 -15.50
N TYR A 57 -4.72 -12.42 -16.55
CA TYR A 57 -6.19 -12.49 -16.43
C TYR A 57 -6.68 -13.90 -16.06
N LYS A 58 -5.93 -14.95 -16.44
CA LYS A 58 -6.17 -16.32 -15.98
C LYS A 58 -5.75 -16.56 -14.53
N THR A 59 -4.93 -15.68 -13.96
CA THR A 59 -4.48 -15.81 -12.57
C THR A 59 -5.63 -15.46 -11.63
N SER A 60 -5.92 -16.35 -10.67
CA SER A 60 -6.91 -16.08 -9.63
C SER A 60 -6.35 -15.07 -8.62
N TRP A 61 -6.56 -13.79 -8.88
CA TRP A 61 -6.15 -12.72 -7.99
C TRP A 61 -7.03 -12.71 -6.73
N ASN A 62 -6.39 -12.81 -5.56
CA ASN A 62 -7.07 -12.57 -4.28
C ASN A 62 -7.23 -11.05 -4.06
N VAL A 63 -8.13 -10.45 -4.84
CA VAL A 63 -8.49 -9.03 -4.72
C VAL A 63 -9.56 -8.89 -3.66
N ASN A 64 -9.19 -8.26 -2.55
CA ASN A 64 -10.12 -7.90 -1.48
C ASN A 64 -10.46 -6.41 -1.61
N ILE A 65 -11.65 -6.14 -2.15
CA ILE A 65 -12.19 -4.78 -2.26
C ILE A 65 -13.01 -4.52 -1.00
N GLU A 66 -12.50 -3.64 -0.15
CA GLU A 66 -13.21 -3.17 1.04
C GLU A 66 -13.85 -1.79 0.75
N LYS A 67 -14.91 -1.45 1.50
CA LYS A 67 -15.48 -0.11 1.46
C LYS A 67 -14.40 0.96 1.77
N PRO A 68 -14.50 2.17 1.19
CA PRO A 68 -13.58 3.24 1.50
C PRO A 68 -13.71 3.57 2.99
N MET A 69 -12.62 4.08 3.57
CA MET A 69 -12.57 4.34 5.02
C MET A 69 -13.66 5.32 5.44
N ALA A 70 -14.16 5.15 6.67
CA ALA A 70 -15.25 5.94 7.25
C ALA A 70 -14.77 7.36 7.63
N GLY A 71 -14.46 8.19 6.63
CA GLY A 71 -14.13 9.60 6.79
C GLY A 71 -12.65 9.91 7.07
N ILE A 72 -12.35 11.20 7.15
CA ILE A 72 -10.99 11.76 7.24
C ILE A 72 -10.26 11.24 8.49
N GLN A 73 -10.92 11.24 9.64
CA GLN A 73 -10.37 10.73 10.89
C GLN A 73 -9.89 9.26 10.78
N ALA A 74 -10.66 8.41 10.08
CA ALA A 74 -10.27 7.02 9.86
C ALA A 74 -9.06 6.91 8.94
N VAL A 75 -8.99 7.75 7.89
CA VAL A 75 -7.85 7.83 6.96
C VAL A 75 -6.60 8.30 7.70
N VAL A 76 -6.68 9.38 8.47
CA VAL A 76 -5.53 9.92 9.21
C VAL A 76 -5.06 8.93 10.27
N LYS A 77 -5.97 8.31 11.02
CA LYS A 77 -5.63 7.25 11.99
C LYS A 77 -4.94 6.06 11.32
N TYR A 78 -5.42 5.66 10.14
CA TYR A 78 -4.81 4.59 9.38
C TYR A 78 -3.41 4.97 8.89
N LEU A 79 -3.27 6.14 8.26
CA LEU A 79 -2.01 6.61 7.70
C LEU A 79 -0.96 6.87 8.79
N GLY A 80 -1.35 7.51 9.89
CA GLY A 80 -0.50 7.70 11.07
C GLY A 80 -0.08 6.37 11.69
N GLY A 81 -1.00 5.40 11.76
CA GLY A 81 -0.67 4.04 12.18
C GLY A 81 0.34 3.35 11.24
N TYR A 82 0.24 3.57 9.94
CA TYR A 82 1.10 2.95 8.94
C TYR A 82 2.51 3.57 8.89
N THR A 83 2.59 4.90 9.02
CA THR A 83 3.84 5.66 8.99
C THR A 83 4.61 5.55 10.30
N ASN A 84 3.92 5.57 11.46
CA ASN A 84 4.60 5.64 12.75
C ASN A 84 4.80 4.26 13.39
N ARG A 85 3.98 3.25 13.08
CA ARG A 85 4.22 1.90 13.64
C ARG A 85 5.42 1.22 12.97
N VAL A 86 6.16 0.46 13.78
CA VAL A 86 7.32 -0.35 13.34
C VAL A 86 6.88 -1.84 13.35
N ALA A 87 7.75 -2.77 13.74
CA ALA A 87 7.51 -4.20 13.73
C ALA A 87 6.35 -4.64 14.63
N ILE A 88 6.33 -4.09 15.85
CA ILE A 88 5.41 -4.46 16.93
C ILE A 88 5.15 -3.23 17.81
N SER A 89 3.98 -3.17 18.44
CA SER A 89 3.63 -2.11 19.41
C SER A 89 3.99 -2.55 20.82
N ASN A 90 4.37 -1.60 21.67
CA ASN A 90 4.76 -1.88 23.06
C ASN A 90 3.65 -2.61 23.83
N SER A 91 2.38 -2.26 23.61
CA SER A 91 1.22 -2.93 24.24
C SER A 91 1.03 -4.40 23.86
N ARG A 92 1.77 -4.89 22.85
CA ARG A 92 1.81 -6.31 22.51
C ARG A 92 2.91 -7.07 23.23
N ILE A 93 3.94 -6.42 23.74
CA ILE A 93 4.96 -7.05 24.58
C ILE A 93 4.32 -7.24 25.96
N THR A 94 4.21 -8.49 26.40
CA THR A 94 3.54 -8.83 27.66
C THR A 94 4.53 -8.93 28.81
N SER A 95 5.72 -9.49 28.57
CA SER A 95 6.79 -9.54 29.56
C SER A 95 8.15 -9.81 28.90
N VAL A 96 9.22 -9.51 29.63
CA VAL A 96 10.60 -9.80 29.25
C VAL A 96 11.31 -10.40 30.46
N GLU A 97 11.62 -11.68 30.39
CA GLU A 97 12.10 -12.47 31.53
C GLU A 97 13.05 -13.54 31.02
N ASN A 98 14.07 -13.93 31.79
CA ASN A 98 14.93 -15.09 31.48
C ASN A 98 15.51 -15.08 30.05
N ARG A 99 15.95 -13.90 29.55
CA ARG A 99 16.44 -13.69 28.17
C ARG A 99 15.43 -14.08 27.08
N LYS A 100 14.13 -13.99 27.40
CA LYS A 100 13.02 -14.23 26.49
C LYS A 100 12.08 -13.03 26.49
N VAL A 101 11.51 -12.76 25.32
CA VAL A 101 10.49 -11.73 25.10
C VAL A 101 9.18 -12.44 24.77
N TYR A 102 8.14 -12.13 25.55
CA TYR A 102 6.79 -12.63 25.36
C TYR A 102 5.94 -11.54 24.72
N PHE A 103 5.22 -11.88 23.65
CA PHE A 103 4.36 -10.91 22.98
C PHE A 103 3.15 -11.55 22.30
N ARG A 104 2.07 -10.76 22.21
CA ARG A 104 0.82 -11.14 21.56
C ARG A 104 0.88 -10.88 20.05
N TYR A 105 0.41 -11.84 19.27
CA TYR A 105 0.22 -11.73 17.83
C TYR A 105 -1.15 -12.26 17.43
N LYS A 106 -1.69 -11.78 16.29
CA LYS A 106 -2.94 -12.30 15.74
C LYS A 106 -2.62 -13.39 14.74
N ASP A 107 -3.07 -14.62 15.03
CA ASP A 107 -3.07 -15.71 14.07
C ASP A 107 -4.03 -15.36 12.94
N ARG A 108 -3.50 -15.05 11.76
CA ARG A 108 -4.31 -14.61 10.62
C ARG A 108 -5.16 -15.73 10.02
N LYS A 109 -4.78 -17.00 10.19
CA LYS A 109 -5.54 -18.13 9.67
C LYS A 109 -6.78 -18.40 10.52
N ARG A 110 -6.61 -18.33 11.85
CA ARG A 110 -7.66 -18.62 12.82
C ARG A 110 -8.33 -17.37 13.41
N LEU A 111 -7.86 -16.18 13.03
CA LEU A 111 -8.29 -14.87 13.54
C LEU A 111 -8.21 -14.67 15.06
N VAL A 112 -7.56 -15.57 15.79
CA VAL A 112 -7.38 -15.52 17.25
C VAL A 112 -6.08 -14.83 17.65
N SER A 113 -6.06 -14.21 18.82
CA SER A 113 -4.85 -13.67 19.44
C SER A 113 -4.12 -14.77 20.21
N LYS A 114 -2.80 -14.87 20.03
CA LYS A 114 -1.93 -15.86 20.69
C LYS A 114 -0.69 -15.16 21.23
N THR A 115 -0.09 -15.75 22.27
CA THR A 115 1.21 -15.30 22.79
C THR A 115 2.32 -16.16 22.18
N MET A 116 3.42 -15.52 21.81
CA MET A 116 4.65 -16.17 21.37
C MET A 116 5.81 -15.73 22.26
N GLN A 117 6.75 -16.65 22.46
CA GLN A 117 8.02 -16.36 23.11
C GLN A 117 9.16 -16.44 22.08
N LEU A 118 10.13 -15.54 22.19
CA LEU A 118 11.39 -15.59 21.45
C LEU A 118 12.56 -15.30 22.38
N ASN A 119 13.74 -15.84 22.08
CA ASN A 119 14.97 -15.37 22.71
C ASN A 119 15.14 -13.87 22.41
N THR A 120 15.63 -13.10 23.39
CA THR A 120 15.85 -11.65 23.26
C THR A 120 16.69 -11.29 22.03
N MET A 121 17.77 -12.01 21.74
CA MET A 121 18.63 -11.72 20.58
C MET A 121 17.90 -11.99 19.26
N GLU A 122 17.09 -13.04 19.20
CA GLU A 122 16.30 -13.34 18.01
C GLU A 122 15.15 -12.33 17.84
N PHE A 123 14.57 -11.83 18.93
CA PHE A 123 13.60 -10.75 18.89
C PHE A 123 14.22 -9.46 18.34
N ILE A 124 15.38 -9.04 18.86
CA ILE A 124 16.10 -7.85 18.38
C ILE A 124 16.47 -8.00 16.90
N ARG A 125 17.06 -9.13 16.51
CA ARG A 125 17.43 -9.40 15.11
C ARG A 125 16.22 -9.26 14.18
N ARG A 126 15.07 -9.84 14.54
CA ARG A 126 13.83 -9.70 13.77
C ARG A 126 13.27 -8.30 13.77
N PHE A 127 13.34 -7.60 14.89
CA PHE A 127 12.88 -6.21 14.99
C PHE A 127 13.69 -5.31 14.05
N MET A 128 15.01 -5.50 14.00
CA MET A 128 15.91 -4.71 13.15
C MET A 128 15.63 -4.89 11.65
N LEU A 129 15.04 -6.02 11.21
CA LEU A 129 14.59 -6.21 9.83
C LEU A 129 13.46 -5.25 9.41
N HIS A 130 12.79 -4.59 10.37
CA HIS A 130 11.75 -3.60 10.11
C HIS A 130 12.27 -2.16 10.15
N VAL A 131 13.54 -1.96 10.48
CA VAL A 131 14.19 -0.65 10.39
C VAL A 131 14.66 -0.49 8.95
N LEU A 132 14.15 0.55 8.29
CA LEU A 132 14.53 0.85 6.92
C LEU A 132 15.96 1.45 6.91
N PRO A 133 16.82 1.07 5.95
CA PRO A 133 18.11 1.71 5.77
C PRO A 133 17.97 3.20 5.45
N HIS A 134 19.06 3.94 5.58
CA HIS A 134 19.11 5.36 5.21
C HIS A 134 18.59 5.56 3.77
N ASN A 135 17.85 6.64 3.54
CA ASN A 135 17.15 6.96 2.28
C ASN A 135 15.99 6.04 1.87
N PHE A 136 15.60 5.04 2.67
CA PHE A 136 14.40 4.25 2.42
C PHE A 136 13.22 4.78 3.24
N TYR A 137 12.08 4.94 2.57
CA TYR A 137 10.86 5.48 3.15
C TYR A 137 9.73 4.42 3.15
N LYS A 138 8.82 4.51 4.14
CA LYS A 138 7.75 3.52 4.36
C LYS A 138 6.66 3.55 3.29
N ILE A 139 6.32 4.74 2.76
CA ILE A 139 5.26 4.92 1.75
C ILE A 139 5.89 5.01 0.37
N ARG A 140 5.91 3.92 -0.40
CA ARG A 140 6.52 3.92 -1.74
C ARG A 140 5.52 4.35 -2.81
N TYR A 141 5.91 5.29 -3.65
CA TYR A 141 5.11 5.72 -4.80
C TYR A 141 5.51 4.94 -6.06
N TYR A 142 4.52 4.43 -6.79
CA TYR A 142 4.73 3.62 -7.99
C TYR A 142 3.86 4.10 -9.15
N GLY A 143 4.19 3.63 -10.36
CA GLY A 143 3.42 3.89 -11.56
C GLY A 143 3.37 5.37 -11.90
N ILE A 144 2.16 5.93 -11.87
CA ILE A 144 1.89 7.33 -12.20
C ILE A 144 2.34 8.30 -11.10
N LEU A 145 2.39 7.84 -9.84
CA LEU A 145 2.78 8.68 -8.70
C LEU A 145 4.26 8.57 -8.36
N SER A 146 5.02 7.68 -9.02
CA SER A 146 6.45 7.51 -8.75
C SER A 146 7.22 8.82 -8.97
N SER A 147 8.29 9.07 -8.20
CA SER A 147 9.06 10.33 -8.32
C SER A 147 9.53 10.62 -9.74
N ALA A 148 9.94 9.60 -10.49
CA ALA A 148 10.37 9.70 -11.88
C ALA A 148 9.25 10.14 -12.85
N ASN A 149 8.00 9.77 -12.55
CA ASN A 149 6.86 9.99 -13.44
C ASN A 149 5.89 11.06 -12.94
N SER A 150 5.98 11.46 -11.67
CA SER A 150 4.97 12.27 -10.99
C SER A 150 4.78 13.64 -11.65
N LYS A 151 5.82 14.17 -12.32
CA LYS A 151 5.72 15.43 -13.06
C LYS A 151 5.04 15.23 -14.42
N THR A 152 5.54 14.31 -15.24
CA THR A 152 5.09 14.12 -16.63
C THR A 152 3.75 13.40 -16.75
N LYS A 153 3.50 12.38 -15.92
CA LYS A 153 2.28 11.57 -16.04
C LYS A 153 1.05 12.21 -15.41
N LYS A 154 1.20 13.12 -14.44
CA LYS A 154 0.06 13.83 -13.86
C LYS A 154 -0.67 14.69 -14.89
N GLU A 155 0.09 15.44 -15.68
CA GLU A 155 -0.44 16.27 -16.77
C GLU A 155 -1.15 15.41 -17.83
N GLN A 156 -0.52 14.30 -18.23
CA GLN A 156 -1.13 13.35 -19.18
C GLN A 156 -2.44 12.77 -18.65
N ILE A 157 -2.52 12.44 -17.35
CA ILE A 157 -3.74 11.90 -16.75
C ILE A 157 -4.84 12.96 -16.70
N ALA A 158 -4.50 14.19 -16.29
CA ALA A 158 -5.45 15.29 -16.27
C ALA A 158 -6.05 15.55 -17.67
N ALA A 159 -5.21 15.57 -18.70
CA ALA A 159 -5.66 15.69 -20.09
C ALA A 159 -6.60 14.54 -20.51
N LEU A 160 -6.27 13.29 -20.13
CA LEU A 160 -7.09 12.11 -20.46
C LEU A 160 -8.40 12.02 -19.67
N MET A 161 -8.44 12.55 -18.46
CA MET A 161 -9.63 12.57 -17.61
C MET A 161 -10.53 13.78 -17.88
N GLU A 162 -10.13 14.68 -18.79
CA GLU A 162 -10.80 15.97 -19.05
C GLU A 162 -10.96 16.81 -17.76
N THR A 163 -10.12 16.55 -16.76
CA THR A 163 -10.11 17.25 -15.48
C THR A 163 -8.86 18.13 -15.38
N CYS A 164 -9.00 19.36 -14.92
CA CYS A 164 -7.84 20.17 -14.54
C CYS A 164 -7.01 19.43 -13.49
N VAL A 165 -5.68 19.46 -13.58
CA VAL A 165 -4.81 18.98 -12.48
C VAL A 165 -5.21 19.80 -11.26
N PRO A 166 -5.78 19.20 -10.20
CA PRO A 166 -6.12 20.00 -9.04
C PRO A 166 -4.81 20.56 -8.47
N ILE A 167 -4.72 21.89 -8.39
CA ILE A 167 -3.76 22.55 -7.50
C ILE A 167 -4.01 21.91 -6.12
N PRO A 168 -2.97 21.41 -5.43
CA PRO A 168 -3.18 20.86 -4.10
C PRO A 168 -3.87 21.93 -3.26
N GLU A 169 -5.09 21.65 -2.80
CA GLU A 169 -5.91 22.57 -1.99
C GLU A 169 -5.15 23.11 -0.75
N TYR A 170 -4.10 22.39 -0.35
CA TYR A 170 -3.27 22.65 0.82
C TYR A 170 -1.83 23.07 0.48
N GLU A 171 -1.57 23.56 -0.73
CA GLU A 171 -0.24 24.03 -1.12
C GLU A 171 0.20 25.23 -0.24
N GLY A 172 1.44 25.19 0.26
CA GLY A 172 1.99 26.22 1.15
C GLY A 172 1.65 26.04 2.64
N LEU A 173 0.76 25.12 3.01
CA LEU A 173 0.44 24.82 4.40
C LEU A 173 1.43 23.80 4.99
N SER A 174 1.78 23.98 6.26
CA SER A 174 2.50 22.99 7.04
C SER A 174 1.60 21.78 7.34
N ALA A 175 2.22 20.62 7.59
CA ALA A 175 1.47 19.40 7.91
C ALA A 175 0.55 19.55 9.14
N ILE A 176 0.90 20.43 10.10
CA ILE A 176 0.09 20.68 11.29
C ILE A 176 -1.18 21.47 10.94
N GLU A 177 -1.08 22.45 10.05
CA GLU A 177 -2.21 23.28 9.60
C GLU A 177 -3.17 22.44 8.76
N VAL A 178 -2.63 21.62 7.85
CA VAL A 178 -3.43 20.66 7.08
C VAL A 178 -4.15 19.69 8.02
N TYR A 179 -3.47 19.18 9.05
CA TYR A 179 -4.10 18.29 10.02
C TYR A 179 -5.25 18.99 10.78
N SER A 180 -5.04 20.23 11.23
CA SER A 180 -6.09 21.02 11.90
C SER A 180 -7.30 21.21 10.99
N LEU A 181 -7.10 21.68 9.76
CA LEU A 181 -8.18 21.87 8.78
C LEU A 181 -8.98 20.60 8.50
N LEU A 182 -8.28 19.47 8.39
CA LEU A 182 -8.89 18.17 8.10
C LEU A 182 -9.64 17.56 9.28
N THR A 183 -9.31 17.96 10.51
CA THR A 183 -9.87 17.33 11.72
C THR A 183 -10.86 18.19 12.48
N GLY A 184 -10.94 19.49 12.17
CA GLY A 184 -11.78 20.47 12.85
C GLY A 184 -11.04 21.07 14.03
#